data_AF-A0A835SB43-F1
#
_entry.id   AF-A0A835SB43-F1
#
_cell.length_a   1.000
_cell.length_b   1.000
_cell.length_c   1.000
_cell.angle_alpha   90.00
_cell.angle_beta   90.00
_cell.angle_gamma   90.00
#
_symmetry.space_group_name_H-M   'P 1'
#
loop_
_entity.id
_entity.type
_entity.pdbx_description
1 polymer ?
#
loop_
_entity_poly.entity_id
_entity_poly.type
_entity_poly.pdbx_seq_one_letter_code
_entity_poly.pdbx_strand_id
1 'polypeptide(L)'
;MTMGAKPKKKLKMPLKEMAQAMDLRAFITRARVLKLYRHALRTARRAPPHSRGELLLTMRLEMENNRHCDDPQRIQFFLSEGLQRLKALDEMLDMQGHH
;
A
#
# COMPACT_ATOMS: atom_id res chain seq x y z
N MET A 1 -27.76 45.74 41.59
CA MET A 1 -27.58 45.54 40.13
C MET A 1 -26.32 44.70 39.93
N THR A 2 -26.44 43.37 39.86
CA THR A 2 -25.30 42.45 39.69
C THR A 2 -25.18 42.05 38.23
N MET A 3 -24.14 42.56 37.56
CA MET A 3 -23.85 42.32 36.16
C MET A 3 -23.49 40.85 35.91
N GLY A 4 -24.16 40.27 34.90
CA GLY A 4 -24.18 38.86 34.58
C GLY A 4 -22.84 38.25 34.14
N ALA A 5 -22.68 36.98 34.49
CA ALA A 5 -21.62 36.11 34.01
C ALA A 5 -21.68 35.98 32.48
N LYS A 6 -20.58 36.28 31.80
CA LYS A 6 -20.42 36.02 30.36
C LYS A 6 -20.27 34.50 30.12
N PRO A 7 -20.96 33.91 29.14
CA PRO A 7 -20.82 32.48 28.87
C PRO A 7 -19.47 32.22 28.23
N LYS A 8 -18.70 31.27 28.80
CA LYS A 8 -17.49 30.74 28.17
C LYS A 8 -17.91 30.03 26.88
N LYS A 9 -17.56 30.60 25.73
CA LYS A 9 -17.71 29.96 24.42
C LYS A 9 -16.96 28.63 24.47
N LYS A 10 -17.68 27.50 24.53
CA LYS A 10 -17.07 26.18 24.32
C LYS A 10 -16.57 26.15 22.88
N LEU A 11 -15.25 26.18 22.71
CA LEU A 11 -14.61 25.94 21.43
C LEU A 11 -14.92 24.49 21.04
N LYS A 12 -16.02 24.28 20.31
CA LYS A 12 -16.27 23.01 19.63
C LYS A 12 -15.29 22.98 18.46
N MET A 13 -14.16 22.31 18.66
CA MET A 13 -13.30 21.92 17.55
C MET A 13 -14.15 21.10 16.56
N PRO A 14 -14.19 21.44 15.27
CA PRO A 14 -14.97 20.70 14.29
C PRO A 14 -14.50 19.23 14.27
N LEU A 15 -15.45 18.28 14.19
CA LEU A 15 -15.18 16.84 13.99
C LEU A 15 -14.21 16.55 12.84
N LYS A 16 -14.05 17.50 11.92
CA LYS A 16 -13.09 17.48 10.81
C LYS A 16 -11.62 17.48 11.26
N GLU A 17 -11.29 18.02 12.44
CA GLU A 17 -9.93 18.07 12.99
C GLU A 17 -9.54 16.78 13.74
N MET A 18 -10.52 15.99 14.20
CA MET A 18 -10.27 14.74 14.96
C MET A 18 -10.02 13.53 14.05
N ALA A 19 -10.37 13.63 12.77
CA ALA A 19 -10.40 12.50 11.83
C ALA A 19 -9.13 12.37 10.98
N GLN A 20 -7.98 12.77 11.52
CA GLN A 20 -6.68 12.31 11.01
C GLN A 20 -6.25 10.99 11.68
N ALA A 21 -7.19 10.30 12.33
CA ALA A 21 -7.13 8.86 12.48
C ALA A 21 -7.14 8.25 11.08
N MET A 22 -6.05 7.60 10.67
CA MET A 22 -6.01 6.83 9.43
C MET A 22 -7.29 5.99 9.34
N ASP A 23 -8.07 6.17 8.28
CA ASP A 23 -9.19 5.30 7.99
C ASP A 23 -8.70 3.85 8.07
N LEU A 24 -9.34 3.03 8.92
CA LEU A 24 -8.99 1.63 9.11
C LEU A 24 -8.89 0.90 7.75
N ARG A 25 -9.76 1.27 6.81
CA ARG A 25 -9.74 0.72 5.45
C ARG A 25 -8.48 1.11 4.69
N ALA A 26 -8.05 2.36 4.79
CA ALA A 26 -6.79 2.83 4.19
C ALA A 26 -5.58 2.14 4.84
N PHE A 27 -5.58 1.95 6.16
CA PHE A 27 -4.53 1.22 6.87
C PHE A 27 -4.42 -0.24 6.39
N ILE A 28 -5.54 -0.97 6.35
CA ILE A 28 -5.59 -2.36 5.86
C ILE A 28 -5.12 -2.43 4.40
N THR A 29 -5.54 -1.48 3.58
CA THR A 29 -5.16 -1.42 2.16
C THR A 29 -3.65 -1.23 2.01
N ARG A 30 -3.05 -0.28 2.75
CA ARG A 30 -1.60 -0.06 2.77
C ARG A 30 -0.84 -1.30 3.24
N ALA A 31 -1.34 -1.98 4.27
CA ALA A 31 -0.75 -3.23 4.75
C ALA A 31 -0.74 -4.33 3.67
N ARG A 32 -1.83 -4.47 2.90
CA ARG A 32 -1.93 -5.42 1.78
C ARG A 32 -0.95 -5.08 0.66
N VAL A 33 -0.86 -3.80 0.27
CA VAL A 33 0.11 -3.32 -0.74
C VAL A 33 1.54 -3.63 -0.32
N LEU A 34 1.91 -3.30 0.93
CA LEU A 34 3.25 -3.60 1.46
C LEU A 34 3.52 -5.11 1.58
N LYS A 35 2.50 -5.93 1.84
CA LYS A 35 2.62 -7.39 1.85
C LYS A 35 2.90 -7.91 0.44
N LEU A 36 2.17 -7.44 -0.56
CA LEU A 36 2.38 -7.78 -1.97
C LEU A 36 3.79 -7.41 -2.42
N TYR A 37 4.24 -6.17 -2.14
CA TYR A 37 5.58 -5.73 -2.53
C TYR A 37 6.69 -6.58 -1.91
N ARG A 38 6.60 -6.88 -0.61
CA ARG A 38 7.57 -7.76 0.05
C ARG A 38 7.56 -9.17 -0.53
N HIS A 39 6.40 -9.67 -0.94
CA HIS A 39 6.29 -10.95 -1.63
C HIS A 39 7.00 -10.89 -2.99
N ALA A 40 6.73 -9.86 -3.79
CA ALA A 40 7.36 -9.65 -5.08
C ALA A 40 8.89 -9.58 -4.99
N LEU A 41 9.43 -8.86 -4.00
CA LEU A 41 10.88 -8.81 -3.76
C LEU A 41 11.47 -10.17 -3.36
N ARG A 42 10.73 -11.03 -2.68
CA ARG A 42 11.21 -12.38 -2.33
C ARG A 42 11.22 -13.29 -3.55
N THR A 43 10.15 -13.31 -4.33
CA THR A 43 10.07 -14.06 -5.58
C THR A 43 11.15 -13.61 -6.55
N ALA A 44 11.36 -12.30 -6.72
CA ALA A 44 12.41 -11.77 -7.58
C ALA A 44 13.83 -12.21 -7.18
N ARG A 45 14.11 -12.43 -5.88
CA ARG A 45 15.41 -12.95 -5.43
C ARG A 45 15.65 -14.41 -5.82
N ARG A 46 14.59 -15.17 -6.12
CA ARG A 46 14.69 -16.54 -6.62
C ARG A 46 15.10 -16.60 -8.09
N ALA A 47 14.96 -15.49 -8.81
CA ALA A 47 15.35 -15.41 -10.21
C ALA A 47 16.86 -15.63 -10.43
N PRO A 48 17.26 -16.13 -11.62
CA PRO A 48 18.64 -16.27 -12.01
C PRO A 48 19.46 -14.96 -11.84
N PRO A 49 20.78 -15.03 -11.57
CA PRO A 49 21.58 -13.84 -11.29
C PRO A 49 21.54 -12.76 -12.37
N HIS A 50 21.46 -13.17 -13.65
CA HIS A 50 21.47 -12.26 -14.79
C HIS A 50 20.18 -11.43 -14.93
N SER A 51 19.03 -11.94 -14.48
CA SER A 51 17.72 -11.27 -14.59
C SER A 51 17.22 -10.66 -13.28
N ARG A 52 17.78 -11.10 -12.15
CA ARG A 52 17.37 -10.66 -10.80
C ARG A 52 17.41 -9.15 -10.60
N GLY A 53 18.46 -8.49 -11.09
CA GLY A 53 18.64 -7.03 -10.93
C GLY A 53 17.51 -6.25 -11.60
N GLU A 54 17.22 -6.58 -12.86
CA GLU A 54 16.14 -5.97 -13.62
C GLU A 54 14.77 -6.23 -12.96
N LEU A 55 14.51 -7.48 -12.52
CA LEU A 55 13.25 -7.81 -11.87
C LEU A 55 13.01 -6.98 -10.60
N LEU A 56 14.03 -6.83 -9.76
CA LEU A 56 13.95 -6.02 -8.53
C LEU A 56 13.69 -4.53 -8.84
N LEU A 57 14.32 -4.00 -9.88
CA LEU A 57 14.11 -2.63 -10.33
C LEU A 57 12.68 -2.43 -10.82
N THR A 58 12.16 -3.34 -11.64
CA THR A 58 10.78 -3.31 -12.13
C THR A 58 9.77 -3.31 -10.98
N MET A 59 9.93 -4.20 -9.98
CA MET A 59 9.03 -4.22 -8.82
C MET A 59 9.06 -2.91 -8.03
N ARG A 60 10.21 -2.24 -7.96
CA ARG A 60 10.34 -0.94 -7.29
C ARG A 60 9.68 0.18 -8.09
N LEU A 61 9.88 0.19 -9.41
CA LEU A 61 9.31 1.19 -10.31
C LEU A 61 7.78 1.13 -10.32
N GLU A 62 7.19 -0.06 -10.32
CA GLU A 62 5.73 -0.24 -10.23
C GLU A 62 5.14 0.41 -8.97
N MET A 63 5.81 0.29 -7.83
CA MET A 63 5.38 0.93 -6.58
C MET A 63 5.54 2.45 -6.63
N GLU A 64 6.63 2.94 -7.21
CA GLU A 64 6.90 4.37 -7.30
C GLU A 64 5.93 5.07 -8.27
N ASN A 65 5.66 4.45 -9.42
CA ASN A 65 4.70 4.95 -10.42
C ASN A 65 3.29 5.11 -9.83
N ASN A 66 2.93 4.28 -8.85
CA ASN A 66 1.61 4.27 -8.24
C ASN A 66 1.59 4.85 -6.80
N ARG A 67 2.69 5.51 -6.36
CA ARG A 67 2.84 6.00 -4.97
C ARG A 67 1.75 7.00 -4.52
N HIS A 68 1.15 7.68 -5.49
CA HIS A 68 0.12 8.72 -5.32
C HIS A 68 -1.28 8.25 -5.73
N CYS A 69 -1.47 6.95 -5.95
CA CYS A 69 -2.78 6.42 -6.26
C CYS A 69 -3.65 6.41 -4.99
N ASP A 70 -4.61 7.32 -4.93
CA ASP A 70 -5.57 7.44 -3.83
C ASP A 70 -6.96 6.84 -4.16
N ASP A 71 -7.16 6.35 -5.40
CA ASP A 71 -8.40 5.72 -5.85
C ASP A 71 -8.52 4.28 -5.31
N PRO A 72 -9.48 3.99 -4.40
CA PRO A 72 -9.63 2.67 -3.80
C PRO A 72 -9.91 1.57 -4.82
N GLN A 73 -10.66 1.84 -5.89
CA GLN A 73 -10.99 0.82 -6.90
C GLN A 73 -9.74 0.44 -7.68
N ARG A 74 -8.95 1.42 -8.09
CA ARG A 74 -7.69 1.22 -8.78
C ARG A 74 -6.66 0.50 -7.93
N ILE A 75 -6.57 0.81 -6.63
CA ILE A 75 -5.69 0.08 -5.71
C ILE A 75 -6.11 -1.40 -5.60
N GLN A 76 -7.41 -1.70 -5.50
CA GLN A 76 -7.87 -3.10 -5.46
C GLN A 76 -7.60 -3.84 -6.77
N PHE A 77 -7.75 -3.15 -7.90
CA PHE A 77 -7.39 -3.68 -9.20
C PHE A 77 -5.90 -4.06 -9.25
N PHE A 78 -5.00 -3.12 -8.91
CA PHE A 78 -3.56 -3.38 -8.88
C PHE A 78 -3.15 -4.47 -7.89
N LEU A 79 -3.80 -4.54 -6.73
CA LEU A 79 -3.56 -5.64 -5.80
C LEU A 79 -3.91 -7.00 -6.42
N SER A 80 -5.04 -7.09 -7.11
CA SER A 80 -5.52 -8.34 -7.72
C SER A 80 -4.65 -8.74 -8.90
N GLU A 81 -4.38 -7.80 -9.80
CA GLU A 81 -3.51 -7.99 -10.95
C GLU A 81 -2.08 -8.34 -10.53
N GLY A 82 -1.52 -7.61 -9.57
CA GLY A 82 -0.17 -7.85 -9.06
C GLY A 82 -0.02 -9.21 -8.40
N LEU A 83 -1.04 -9.69 -7.68
CA LEU A 83 -1.07 -11.05 -7.13
C LEU A 83 -1.05 -12.11 -8.24
N GLN A 84 -1.86 -11.93 -9.29
CA GLN A 84 -1.92 -12.86 -10.41
C GLN A 84 -0.59 -12.92 -11.19
N ARG A 85 -0.02 -11.75 -11.51
CA ARG A 85 1.29 -11.66 -12.19
C ARG A 85 2.40 -12.28 -11.36
N LEU A 86 2.39 -12.04 -10.05
CA LEU A 86 3.38 -12.61 -9.15
C LEU A 86 3.26 -14.13 -9.03
N LYS A 87 2.04 -14.68 -9.01
CA LYS A 87 1.82 -16.14 -9.03
C LYS A 87 2.40 -16.78 -10.29
N ALA A 88 2.12 -16.19 -11.46
CA ALA A 88 2.67 -16.68 -12.72
C ALA A 88 4.21 -16.64 -12.73
N LEU A 89 4.81 -15.56 -12.22
CA LEU A 89 6.26 -15.46 -12.08
C LEU A 89 6.81 -16.55 -11.13
N ASP A 90 6.17 -16.77 -9.99
CA ASP A 90 6.59 -17.78 -9.01
C ASP A 90 6.55 -19.19 -9.62
N GLU A 91 5.48 -19.52 -10.35
CA GLU A 91 5.33 -20.79 -11.08
C GLU A 91 6.40 -20.95 -12.18
N MET A 92 6.71 -19.89 -12.92
CA MET A 92 7.77 -19.90 -13.93
C MET A 92 9.14 -20.15 -13.30
N LEU A 93 9.41 -19.55 -12.15
CA LEU A 93 10.66 -19.75 -11.41
C LEU A 93 10.75 -21.15 -10.78
N ASP A 94 9.62 -21.70 -10.31
CA ASP A 94 9.54 -23.08 -9.80
C ASP A 94 9.85 -24.10 -10.91
N MET A 95 9.27 -23.91 -12.10
CA MET A 95 9.49 -24.79 -13.26
C MET A 95 10.93 -24.73 -13.79
N GLN A 96 11.65 -23.64 -13.54
CA GLN A 96 13.05 -23.51 -13.94
C GLN A 96 14.00 -24.36 -13.07
N GLY A 97 13.53 -24.91 -11.95
CA GLY A 97 14.29 -25.82 -11.10
C GLY A 97 15.43 -25.14 -10.38
N HIS A 98 15.39 -25.14 -9.04
CA HIS A 98 16.59 -24.85 -8.26
C HIS A 98 17.59 -26.00 -8.43
N HIS A 99 18.75 -25.73 -9.03
CA HIS A 99 19.97 -26.54 -8.89
C HIS A 99 20.48 -26.50 -7.44
#